data_AF-A0A3B3ZS69-F1
#
_entry.id   AF-A0A3B3ZS69-F1
#
_cell.length_a   1.000
_cell.length_b   1.000
_cell.length_c   1.000
_cell.angle_alpha   90.00
_cell.angle_beta   90.00
_cell.angle_gamma   90.00
#
_symmetry.space_group_name_H-M   'P 1'
#
loop_
_entity.id
_entity.type
_entity.pdbx_description
1 polymer ?
#
loop_
_entity_poly.entity_id
_entity_poly.type
_entity_poly.pdbx_seq_one_letter_code
_entity_poly.pdbx_strand_id
1 'polypeptide(L)'
;MSLCIRALFRRRTVCLWGLLLGFAALSLTLTDLLNQSQYRDWTQGESTAPVPPLRFASPPELEVMVDSRDAASQRGVKVPLDSLQEDQLLSVPTLGAQHSTQKRSYKLLMPRAVKEPRGSAHVTHAQHGPQSAWRQSVPLRRSLPESRAPGCLGGQYPQTLPSVSMVLCFRDPPLSSLLQTVHSVLHTAPPLLLQEVLLLDDHSHSGELRRALPQYVSHLRGVRLIRSPRPLGPGRCRSLGASRATGDVLVFMDPRSEPHTGWLEPLLERVAQDRTLVVSPLLDVLDAQSRKYSASPWPLRGVWDWRLDFHWDPSSPPNCGSTMLLQLCVPFRSPALGGEVLAVDRLFFNRLGAYDPGTVAWSLQQVELSFRVWSCGGALEVVPCSRVALRRGHSALYEEPDPEQLQQDRVRVAEAWMGPYKEVFYRRSTLAHSIRQVEAPNVTAWLQMQKTLGCKDFSWYLSSVSPDLHVPQDLPGLSGEVLHSIMSNQTGTHDRLLTHYSSGQMRWGPRADLCLDLPSHHLLLSPCGTQTAPPASQHWSYRKVWRPSVQVD
;
A
#
# COMPACT_ATOMS: atom_id res chain seq x y z
N MET A 1 77.62 12.12 19.24
CA MET A 1 76.85 10.90 18.88
C MET A 1 75.32 11.00 19.01
N SER A 2 74.73 12.00 19.69
CA SER A 2 73.26 12.05 19.94
C SER A 2 72.41 12.63 18.78
N LEU A 3 73.00 13.47 17.91
CA LEU A 3 72.26 14.09 16.79
C LEU A 3 72.07 13.17 15.56
N CYS A 4 72.98 12.22 15.32
CA CYS A 4 72.88 11.31 14.17
C CYS A 4 71.76 10.28 14.33
N ILE A 5 71.48 9.83 15.56
CA ILE A 5 70.49 8.77 15.84
C ILE A 5 69.06 9.30 15.66
N ARG A 6 68.79 10.57 16.04
CA ARG A 6 67.48 11.20 15.85
C ARG A 6 67.14 11.45 14.37
N ALA A 7 68.14 11.78 13.55
CA ALA A 7 67.96 11.95 12.11
C ALA A 7 67.65 10.62 11.38
N LEU A 8 68.28 9.52 11.81
CA LEU A 8 68.03 8.17 11.30
C LEU A 8 66.62 7.66 11.66
N PHE A 9 66.12 7.94 12.87
CA PHE A 9 64.76 7.56 13.27
C PHE A 9 63.67 8.35 12.53
N ARG A 10 63.89 9.64 12.29
CA ARG A 10 62.95 10.51 11.56
C ARG A 10 62.88 10.16 10.07
N ARG A 11 64.01 9.77 9.45
CA ARG A 11 64.00 9.27 8.06
C ARG A 11 63.28 7.93 7.93
N ARG A 12 63.48 7.00 8.87
CA ARG A 12 62.80 5.69 8.85
C ARG A 12 61.29 5.81 9.03
N THR A 13 60.82 6.69 9.91
CA THR A 13 59.38 6.92 10.11
C THR A 13 58.72 7.59 8.91
N VAL A 14 59.37 8.57 8.28
CA VAL A 14 58.85 9.20 7.05
C VAL A 14 58.80 8.20 5.87
N CYS A 15 59.79 7.33 5.72
CA CYS A 15 59.75 6.25 4.71
C CYS A 15 58.62 5.25 4.97
N LEU A 16 58.35 4.89 6.23
CA LEU A 16 57.25 3.99 6.60
C LEU A 16 55.87 4.59 6.29
N TRP A 17 55.68 5.88 6.58
CA TRP A 17 54.44 6.59 6.22
C TRP A 17 54.29 6.76 4.71
N GLY A 18 55.39 7.00 3.99
CA GLY A 18 55.39 7.04 2.52
C GLY A 18 55.02 5.70 1.88
N LEU A 19 55.51 4.58 2.43
CA LEU A 19 55.16 3.24 1.98
C LEU A 19 53.69 2.89 2.26
N LEU A 20 53.15 3.29 3.41
CA LEU A 20 51.74 3.07 3.76
C LEU A 20 50.79 3.88 2.86
N LEU A 21 51.12 5.14 2.60
CA LEU A 21 50.35 5.97 1.67
C LEU A 21 50.45 5.46 0.22
N GLY A 22 51.63 4.97 -0.18
CA GLY A 22 51.83 4.31 -1.47
C GLY A 22 50.98 3.05 -1.60
N PHE A 23 50.90 2.21 -0.56
CA PHE A 23 50.05 1.01 -0.55
C PHE A 23 48.56 1.35 -0.60
N ALA A 24 48.13 2.38 0.12
CA ALA A 24 46.74 2.84 0.09
C ALA A 24 46.35 3.35 -1.32
N ALA A 25 47.21 4.16 -1.95
CA ALA A 25 47.00 4.62 -3.31
C ALA A 25 46.99 3.44 -4.32
N LEU A 26 47.91 2.49 -4.18
CA LEU A 26 47.96 1.30 -5.03
C LEU A 26 46.68 0.46 -4.88
N SER A 27 46.19 0.27 -3.65
CA SER A 27 44.94 -0.44 -3.39
C SER A 27 43.73 0.25 -4.02
N LEU A 28 43.65 1.58 -3.95
CA LEU A 28 42.57 2.34 -4.60
C LEU A 28 42.62 2.21 -6.12
N THR A 29 43.81 2.28 -6.73
CA THR A 29 43.96 2.09 -8.18
C THR A 29 43.69 0.65 -8.64
N LEU A 30 44.02 -0.37 -7.83
CA LEU A 30 43.70 -1.77 -8.12
C LEU A 30 42.21 -2.05 -7.97
N THR A 31 41.54 -1.39 -7.03
CA THR A 31 40.08 -1.50 -6.86
C THR A 31 39.35 -0.88 -8.06
N ASP A 32 39.87 0.24 -8.60
CA ASP A 32 39.33 0.90 -9.80
C ASP A 32 39.58 0.10 -11.09
N LEU A 33 40.76 -0.53 -11.22
CA LEU A 33 41.09 -1.43 -12.34
C LEU A 33 40.22 -2.70 -12.34
N LEU A 34 39.95 -3.29 -11.17
CA LEU A 34 39.06 -4.44 -11.04
C LEU A 34 37.60 -4.07 -11.31
N ASN A 35 37.17 -2.86 -10.95
CA ASN A 35 35.83 -2.35 -11.29
C ASN A 35 35.69 -2.06 -12.80
N GLN A 36 36.75 -1.56 -13.45
CA GLN A 36 36.76 -1.34 -14.91
C GLN A 36 36.77 -2.65 -15.71
N SER A 37 37.38 -3.73 -15.20
CA SER A 37 37.29 -5.04 -15.87
C SER A 37 35.89 -5.65 -15.81
N GLN A 38 35.14 -5.39 -14.74
CA GLN A 38 33.77 -5.91 -14.59
C GLN A 38 32.74 -5.14 -15.44
N TYR A 39 33.07 -3.90 -15.86
CA TYR A 39 32.25 -3.08 -16.76
C TYR A 39 32.54 -3.32 -18.25
N ARG A 40 33.72 -3.87 -18.59
CA ARG A 40 34.11 -4.19 -19.98
C ARG A 40 33.53 -5.51 -20.51
N ASP A 41 33.17 -6.46 -19.64
CA ASP A 41 32.56 -7.74 -20.04
C ASP A 41 31.05 -7.65 -20.39
N TRP A 42 30.42 -6.48 -20.21
CA TRP A 42 29.01 -6.26 -20.58
C TRP A 42 28.81 -5.49 -21.91
N THR A 43 29.87 -5.12 -22.63
CA THR A 43 29.76 -4.22 -23.80
C THR A 43 30.47 -4.68 -25.09
N GLN A 44 30.88 -5.95 -25.22
CA GLN A 44 31.41 -6.47 -26.49
C GLN A 44 30.75 -7.78 -26.92
N GLY A 45 29.68 -7.65 -27.70
CA GLY A 45 29.24 -8.64 -28.68
C GLY A 45 29.57 -8.11 -30.08
N GLU A 46 30.30 -8.93 -30.83
CA GLU A 46 31.01 -8.69 -32.09
C GLU A 46 30.31 -7.87 -33.18
N SER A 47 31.09 -6.99 -33.82
CA SER A 47 30.79 -6.44 -35.15
C SER A 47 31.22 -7.40 -36.25
N THR A 48 30.35 -7.66 -37.23
CA THR A 48 30.74 -8.09 -38.57
C THR A 48 30.12 -7.17 -39.63
N ALA A 49 30.86 -6.97 -40.72
CA ALA A 49 30.80 -5.86 -41.68
C ALA A 49 29.64 -5.95 -42.72
N PRO A 50 29.43 -4.93 -43.59
CA PRO A 50 28.13 -4.60 -44.20
C PRO A 50 27.88 -5.18 -45.60
N VAL A 51 26.59 -5.41 -45.94
CA VAL A 51 26.08 -5.83 -47.26
C VAL A 51 24.73 -5.11 -47.53
N PRO A 52 24.36 -4.73 -48.78
CA PRO A 52 23.55 -3.52 -49.11
C PRO A 52 22.02 -3.73 -49.06
N PRO A 53 21.19 -2.66 -49.18
CA PRO A 53 19.80 -2.71 -48.73
C PRO A 53 18.87 -3.38 -49.74
N LEU A 54 18.09 -4.35 -49.27
CA LEU A 54 16.88 -4.83 -49.94
C LEU A 54 15.67 -4.13 -49.31
N ARG A 55 15.02 -3.26 -50.08
CA ARG A 55 13.67 -2.77 -49.80
C ARG A 55 12.69 -3.91 -50.01
N PHE A 56 11.82 -4.22 -49.03
CA PHE A 56 10.44 -4.61 -49.31
C PHE A 56 9.52 -4.37 -48.10
N ALA A 57 8.32 -3.91 -48.46
CA ALA A 57 7.00 -3.97 -47.84
C ALA A 57 6.89 -4.04 -46.29
N SER A 58 6.26 -2.98 -45.77
CA SER A 58 5.49 -2.89 -44.51
C SER A 58 5.04 -4.24 -43.91
N PRO A 59 5.29 -4.49 -42.62
CA PRO A 59 4.61 -5.59 -41.91
C PRO A 59 3.22 -5.16 -41.43
N PRO A 60 2.28 -6.13 -41.33
CA PRO A 60 0.88 -5.90 -40.98
C PRO A 60 0.68 -5.56 -39.50
N GLU A 61 -0.35 -4.78 -39.21
CA GLU A 61 -0.89 -4.56 -37.88
C GLU A 61 -1.34 -5.89 -37.26
N LEU A 62 -0.85 -6.18 -36.06
CA LEU A 62 -1.36 -7.24 -35.20
C LEU A 62 -1.47 -6.68 -33.78
N GLU A 63 -2.69 -6.67 -33.27
CA GLU A 63 -3.10 -6.23 -31.93
C GLU A 63 -2.78 -7.31 -30.88
N VAL A 64 -2.44 -6.87 -29.67
CA VAL A 64 -2.13 -7.71 -28.51
C VAL A 64 -3.11 -7.39 -27.38
N MET A 65 -3.86 -8.40 -26.93
CA MET A 65 -4.67 -8.38 -25.71
C MET A 65 -3.82 -8.86 -24.52
N VAL A 66 -3.97 -8.25 -23.34
CA VAL A 66 -3.49 -8.81 -22.06
C VAL A 66 -4.44 -8.43 -20.93
N ASP A 67 -4.66 -9.38 -20.04
CA ASP A 67 -5.46 -9.29 -18.82
C ASP A 67 -4.64 -9.75 -17.57
N SER A 68 -5.28 -9.75 -16.39
CA SER A 68 -5.00 -10.48 -15.12
C SER A 68 -4.42 -9.80 -13.87
N ARG A 69 -5.06 -10.22 -12.76
CA ARG A 69 -4.62 -10.41 -11.37
C ARG A 69 -3.13 -10.26 -11.06
N ASP A 70 -2.91 -9.47 -10.01
CA ASP A 70 -1.66 -9.23 -9.29
C ASP A 70 -0.92 -10.49 -8.85
N ALA A 71 0.37 -10.53 -9.18
CA ALA A 71 1.46 -10.80 -8.23
C ALA A 71 2.82 -10.55 -8.88
N ALA A 72 3.27 -9.29 -9.00
CA ALA A 72 4.70 -8.93 -8.98
C ALA A 72 4.91 -7.42 -9.13
N SER A 73 5.47 -6.80 -8.08
CA SER A 73 6.29 -5.61 -8.24
C SER A 73 7.55 -5.98 -9.04
N GLN A 74 7.55 -5.84 -10.37
CA GLN A 74 8.78 -5.89 -11.17
C GLN A 74 8.72 -4.88 -12.33
N ARG A 75 9.64 -3.91 -12.31
CA ARG A 75 10.00 -3.15 -13.51
C ARG A 75 10.54 -4.13 -14.56
N GLY A 76 9.97 -4.12 -15.75
CA GLY A 76 10.56 -4.77 -16.94
C GLY A 76 10.14 -6.22 -17.24
N VAL A 77 8.86 -6.56 -17.13
CA VAL A 77 8.35 -7.89 -17.54
C VAL A 77 7.88 -7.86 -19.01
N LYS A 78 8.42 -8.76 -19.84
CA LYS A 78 7.86 -9.12 -21.15
C LYS A 78 6.77 -10.17 -20.93
N VAL A 79 5.52 -9.89 -21.31
CA VAL A 79 4.38 -10.81 -21.10
C VAL A 79 4.13 -11.66 -22.35
N PRO A 80 4.08 -13.01 -22.26
CA PRO A 80 3.60 -13.88 -23.34
C PRO A 80 2.06 -13.88 -23.43
N LEU A 81 1.53 -13.90 -24.65
CA LEU A 81 0.12 -13.62 -25.01
C LEU A 81 -0.94 -14.69 -24.70
N ASP A 82 -0.59 -15.89 -24.19
CA ASP A 82 -1.50 -17.04 -24.22
C ASP A 82 -2.22 -17.37 -22.90
N SER A 83 -2.38 -16.40 -22.01
CA SER A 83 -3.10 -16.58 -20.76
C SER A 83 -3.52 -15.20 -20.27
N LEU A 84 -4.69 -15.08 -19.63
CA LEU A 84 -5.10 -14.11 -18.59
C LEU A 84 -6.52 -13.48 -18.81
N GLN A 85 -7.32 -13.27 -17.73
CA GLN A 85 -8.69 -12.68 -17.65
C GLN A 85 -8.90 -11.56 -16.57
N GLU A 86 -9.82 -10.63 -16.87
CA GLU A 86 -10.50 -9.42 -16.31
C GLU A 86 -9.75 -8.17 -15.67
N ASP A 87 -10.22 -7.00 -16.16
CA ASP A 87 -10.39 -5.61 -15.63
C ASP A 87 -9.20 -4.61 -15.37
N GLN A 88 -8.99 -3.63 -16.30
CA GLN A 88 -8.92 -2.13 -16.10
C GLN A 88 -8.09 -1.29 -17.13
N LEU A 89 -8.71 -0.45 -18.00
CA LEU A 89 -8.05 0.70 -18.71
C LEU A 89 -8.96 1.92 -18.98
N LEU A 90 -8.40 3.13 -18.92
CA LEU A 90 -9.13 4.42 -19.06
C LEU A 90 -8.40 5.44 -19.95
N SER A 91 -9.14 6.19 -20.78
CA SER A 91 -8.65 7.35 -21.56
C SER A 91 -9.73 8.46 -21.74
N VAL A 92 -9.33 9.70 -22.08
CA VAL A 92 -10.11 10.97 -21.99
C VAL A 92 -9.58 12.01 -23.03
N PRO A 93 -10.35 12.83 -23.84
CA PRO A 93 -11.04 14.10 -23.46
C PRO A 93 -12.31 14.62 -24.24
N THR A 94 -13.02 15.56 -23.58
CA THR A 94 -13.98 16.69 -23.89
C THR A 94 -15.22 16.64 -24.85
N LEU A 95 -16.39 16.86 -24.21
CA LEU A 95 -17.59 17.71 -24.50
C LEU A 95 -18.32 17.66 -25.86
N GLY A 96 -19.57 17.16 -25.83
CA GLY A 96 -20.66 17.62 -26.70
C GLY A 96 -21.80 16.62 -26.97
N ALA A 97 -23.02 16.96 -26.52
CA ALA A 97 -24.33 16.52 -27.01
C ALA A 97 -25.04 15.25 -26.44
N GLN A 98 -26.03 15.54 -25.59
CA GLN A 98 -27.40 15.02 -25.37
C GLN A 98 -27.88 13.63 -25.89
N HIS A 99 -28.52 12.89 -24.95
CA HIS A 99 -29.70 11.96 -25.00
C HIS A 99 -29.76 10.86 -26.10
N SER A 100 -30.22 9.63 -25.88
CA SER A 100 -31.42 9.17 -25.15
C SER A 100 -31.34 7.67 -24.79
N THR A 101 -32.18 7.27 -23.83
CA THR A 101 -32.34 5.93 -23.26
C THR A 101 -33.09 4.97 -24.18
N GLN A 102 -32.63 3.71 -24.31
CA GLN A 102 -33.52 2.59 -24.64
C GLN A 102 -33.12 1.31 -23.89
N LYS A 103 -34.04 0.83 -23.04
CA LYS A 103 -34.01 -0.49 -22.38
C LYS A 103 -34.16 -1.60 -23.42
N ARG A 104 -33.35 -2.65 -23.35
CA ARG A 104 -33.70 -4.00 -23.85
C ARG A 104 -33.19 -5.10 -22.93
N SER A 105 -34.05 -6.09 -22.72
CA SER A 105 -33.98 -7.27 -21.85
C SER A 105 -33.11 -8.39 -22.41
N TYR A 106 -32.45 -9.16 -21.53
CA TYR A 106 -31.69 -10.36 -21.88
C TYR A 106 -32.50 -11.64 -21.64
N LYS A 107 -32.37 -12.63 -22.54
CA LYS A 107 -32.73 -14.05 -22.31
C LYS A 107 -31.44 -14.85 -22.24
N LEU A 108 -31.23 -15.57 -21.13
CA LEU A 108 -30.13 -16.51 -20.96
C LEU A 108 -30.46 -17.84 -21.64
N LEU A 109 -29.52 -18.37 -22.45
CA LEU A 109 -29.52 -19.75 -22.90
C LEU A 109 -28.22 -20.41 -22.43
N MET A 110 -28.35 -21.39 -21.53
CA MET A 110 -27.24 -22.18 -21.00
C MET A 110 -27.04 -23.45 -21.85
N PRO A 111 -25.81 -23.82 -22.27
CA PRO A 111 -25.55 -25.15 -22.81
C PRO A 111 -25.36 -26.19 -21.70
N ARG A 112 -25.91 -27.39 -21.94
CA ARG A 112 -25.86 -28.59 -21.10
C ARG A 112 -24.43 -29.07 -20.83
N ALA A 113 -24.20 -29.49 -19.60
CA ALA A 113 -23.03 -30.24 -19.15
C ALA A 113 -22.93 -31.62 -19.84
N VAL A 114 -21.74 -31.92 -20.37
CA VAL A 114 -21.32 -33.28 -20.73
C VAL A 114 -20.63 -33.89 -19.51
N LYS A 115 -21.03 -35.12 -19.18
CA LYS A 115 -20.60 -35.89 -18.01
C LYS A 115 -19.72 -37.04 -18.51
N GLU A 116 -18.51 -37.20 -17.97
CA GLU A 116 -17.76 -38.48 -17.99
C GLU A 116 -16.60 -38.47 -16.96
N PRO A 117 -16.02 -39.62 -16.58
CA PRO A 117 -16.42 -40.37 -15.39
C PRO A 117 -15.44 -40.26 -14.20
N ARG A 118 -15.98 -40.59 -13.02
CA ARG A 118 -15.30 -40.60 -11.72
C ARG A 118 -14.17 -41.63 -11.66
N GLY A 119 -12.93 -41.17 -11.54
CA GLY A 119 -11.84 -41.91 -10.91
C GLY A 119 -11.77 -41.55 -9.42
N SER A 120 -11.90 -42.54 -8.53
CA SER A 120 -11.75 -42.35 -7.09
C SER A 120 -10.30 -42.04 -6.75
N ALA A 121 -10.02 -40.78 -6.40
CA ALA A 121 -8.85 -40.43 -5.60
C ALA A 121 -9.34 -40.17 -4.17
N HIS A 122 -8.84 -40.98 -3.24
CA HIS A 122 -9.08 -40.85 -1.81
C HIS A 122 -8.83 -39.41 -1.33
N VAL A 123 -9.85 -38.78 -0.76
CA VAL A 123 -9.71 -37.56 0.03
C VAL A 123 -9.01 -37.95 1.32
N THR A 124 -7.69 -37.82 1.37
CA THR A 124 -6.98 -37.68 2.64
C THR A 124 -7.38 -36.34 3.22
N HIS A 125 -8.14 -36.38 4.31
CA HIS A 125 -8.26 -35.26 5.23
C HIS A 125 -6.85 -34.69 5.46
N ALA A 126 -6.64 -33.42 5.09
CA ALA A 126 -5.49 -32.66 5.53
C ALA A 126 -5.64 -32.43 7.04
N GLN A 127 -5.38 -33.49 7.82
CA GLN A 127 -5.06 -33.41 9.21
C GLN A 127 -3.85 -32.49 9.34
N HIS A 128 -4.04 -31.39 10.08
CA HIS A 128 -3.06 -30.79 10.98
C HIS A 128 -1.62 -31.25 10.70
N GLY A 129 -0.97 -30.61 9.72
CA GLY A 129 0.47 -30.76 9.55
C GLY A 129 1.15 -30.28 10.84
N PRO A 130 2.17 -31.00 11.34
CA PRO A 130 2.74 -30.72 12.65
C PRO A 130 3.41 -29.35 12.65
N GLN A 131 2.83 -28.37 13.34
CA GLN A 131 3.47 -27.11 13.72
C GLN A 131 4.54 -27.34 14.80
N SER A 132 5.42 -28.32 14.62
CA SER A 132 6.42 -28.75 15.61
C SER A 132 7.84 -28.87 15.07
N ALA A 133 8.20 -28.11 14.03
CA ALA A 133 9.59 -27.91 13.64
C ALA A 133 9.93 -26.41 13.78
N TRP A 134 11.03 -26.11 14.47
CA TRP A 134 11.55 -24.78 14.85
C TRP A 134 10.94 -24.11 16.09
N ARG A 135 10.90 -24.83 17.23
CA ARG A 135 11.09 -24.18 18.54
C ARG A 135 12.55 -23.74 18.68
N GLN A 136 12.98 -22.72 17.95
CA GLN A 136 14.02 -21.86 18.51
C GLN A 136 13.29 -20.97 19.52
N SER A 137 13.61 -21.13 20.80
CA SER A 137 13.09 -20.33 21.91
C SER A 137 13.56 -18.89 21.73
N VAL A 138 12.91 -18.15 20.82
CA VAL A 138 13.18 -16.72 20.64
C VAL A 138 12.81 -16.05 21.96
N PRO A 139 13.76 -15.36 22.61
CA PRO A 139 13.47 -14.67 23.85
C PRO A 139 12.27 -13.74 23.68
N LEU A 140 11.38 -13.70 24.67
CA LEU A 140 10.30 -12.69 24.72
C LEU A 140 10.85 -11.26 24.79
N ARG A 141 12.17 -11.13 25.05
CA ARG A 141 12.92 -9.88 25.17
C ARG A 141 14.14 -9.95 24.26
N ARG A 142 14.14 -9.17 23.18
CA ARG A 142 15.30 -8.99 22.31
C ARG A 142 15.38 -7.54 21.86
N SER A 143 16.58 -7.07 21.53
CA SER A 143 16.77 -5.78 20.86
C SER A 143 16.65 -5.94 19.35
N LEU A 144 16.14 -4.91 18.69
CA LEU A 144 16.17 -4.79 17.23
C LEU A 144 17.45 -4.06 16.79
N PRO A 145 17.97 -4.32 15.57
CA PRO A 145 19.08 -3.56 15.02
C PRO A 145 18.71 -2.07 14.92
N GLU A 146 19.59 -1.17 15.36
CA GLU A 146 19.36 0.27 15.25
C GLU A 146 19.31 0.68 13.77
N SER A 147 18.21 1.30 13.37
CA SER A 147 17.92 1.69 11.99
C SER A 147 17.37 3.10 11.88
N ARG A 148 17.19 3.80 13.01
CA ARG A 148 16.81 5.20 13.01
C ARG A 148 17.98 6.04 12.54
N ALA A 149 17.66 7.15 11.90
CA ALA A 149 18.67 8.12 11.53
C ALA A 149 19.34 8.71 12.79
N PRO A 150 20.62 9.10 12.72
CA PRO A 150 21.34 9.67 13.86
C PRO A 150 20.64 10.86 14.52
N GLY A 151 19.92 11.68 13.75
CA GLY A 151 19.15 12.82 14.26
C GLY A 151 17.99 12.44 15.20
N CYS A 152 17.55 11.18 15.19
CA CYS A 152 16.56 10.65 16.13
C CYS A 152 17.19 10.15 17.43
N LEU A 153 18.51 9.93 17.47
CA LEU A 153 19.23 9.39 18.60
C LEU A 153 19.62 10.55 19.53
N GLY A 154 18.99 10.64 20.70
CA GLY A 154 19.22 11.72 21.67
C GLY A 154 18.25 12.90 21.55
N GLY A 155 17.11 12.73 20.87
CA GLY A 155 16.03 13.70 20.87
C GLY A 155 15.56 14.01 22.30
N GLN A 156 15.50 15.29 22.65
CA GLN A 156 14.92 15.74 23.90
C GLN A 156 13.44 16.01 23.68
N TYR A 157 12.60 15.25 24.38
CA TYR A 157 11.16 15.45 24.35
C TYR A 157 10.71 16.33 25.52
N PRO A 158 9.56 17.02 25.40
CA PRO A 158 8.98 17.75 26.52
C PRO A 158 8.84 16.86 27.75
N GLN A 159 9.08 17.43 28.94
CA GLN A 159 8.99 16.65 30.19
C GLN A 159 7.57 16.16 30.49
N THR A 160 6.55 16.85 29.95
CA THR A 160 5.14 16.50 30.12
C THR A 160 4.57 16.02 28.78
N LEU A 161 4.64 14.70 28.56
CA LEU A 161 3.93 14.04 27.46
C LEU A 161 2.62 13.41 27.97
N PRO A 162 1.59 13.29 27.12
CA PRO A 162 0.32 12.69 27.50
C PRO A 162 0.44 11.21 27.87
N SER A 163 -0.44 10.74 28.76
CA SER A 163 -0.53 9.34 29.13
C SER A 163 -1.12 8.48 27.99
N VAL A 164 -0.77 7.20 27.96
CA VAL A 164 -1.13 6.29 26.85
C VAL A 164 -1.83 5.04 27.32
N SER A 165 -2.96 4.73 26.68
CA SER A 165 -3.54 3.39 26.68
C SER A 165 -3.19 2.66 25.38
N MET A 166 -2.41 1.59 25.50
CA MET A 166 -2.10 0.69 24.38
C MET A 166 -3.29 -0.24 24.15
N VAL A 167 -3.75 -0.38 22.92
CA VAL A 167 -4.92 -1.17 22.54
C VAL A 167 -4.50 -2.24 21.53
N LEU A 168 -4.44 -3.49 21.97
CA LEU A 168 -4.08 -4.65 21.14
C LEU A 168 -5.28 -5.57 20.96
N CYS A 169 -5.84 -5.57 19.76
CA CYS A 169 -6.89 -6.47 19.35
C CYS A 169 -6.32 -7.72 18.69
N PHE A 170 -6.84 -8.89 19.04
CA PHE A 170 -6.39 -10.14 18.47
C PHE A 170 -7.50 -11.18 18.37
N ARG A 171 -7.40 -12.05 17.36
CA ARG A 171 -8.15 -13.30 17.23
C ARG A 171 -7.18 -14.40 16.86
N ASP A 172 -7.08 -15.41 17.70
CA ASP A 172 -6.25 -16.61 17.48
C ASP A 172 -4.77 -16.38 17.04
N PRO A 173 -4.03 -15.37 17.58
CA PRO A 173 -2.60 -15.29 17.32
C PRO A 173 -1.84 -16.45 17.99
N PRO A 174 -0.66 -16.83 17.48
CA PRO A 174 0.26 -17.64 18.27
C PRO A 174 0.57 -16.96 19.61
N LEU A 175 0.41 -17.68 20.73
CA LEU A 175 0.58 -17.11 22.08
C LEU A 175 1.96 -16.46 22.26
N SER A 176 3.01 -17.09 21.73
CA SER A 176 4.38 -16.56 21.77
C SER A 176 4.51 -15.21 21.07
N SER A 177 3.84 -15.02 19.93
CA SER A 177 3.84 -13.75 19.19
C SER A 177 3.14 -12.65 19.98
N LEU A 178 1.94 -12.94 20.52
CA LEU A 178 1.23 -11.97 21.35
C LEU A 178 2.07 -11.55 22.56
N LEU A 179 2.66 -12.51 23.27
CA LEU A 179 3.51 -12.21 24.43
C LEU A 179 4.78 -11.46 24.06
N GLN A 180 5.43 -11.75 22.94
CA GLN A 180 6.58 -10.99 22.44
C GLN A 180 6.22 -9.51 22.25
N THR A 181 5.05 -9.22 21.67
CA THR A 181 4.58 -7.85 21.47
C THR A 181 4.33 -7.16 22.80
N VAL A 182 3.64 -7.81 23.73
CA VAL A 182 3.37 -7.28 25.09
C VAL A 182 4.67 -6.95 25.82
N HIS A 183 5.63 -7.88 25.84
CA HIS A 183 6.93 -7.63 26.49
C HIS A 183 7.73 -6.54 25.79
N SER A 184 7.67 -6.45 24.46
CA SER A 184 8.35 -5.39 23.72
C SER A 184 7.79 -4.01 24.07
N VAL A 185 6.46 -3.88 24.17
CA VAL A 185 5.81 -2.64 24.62
C VAL A 185 6.22 -2.29 26.05
N LEU A 186 6.08 -3.23 26.99
CA LEU A 186 6.43 -3.00 28.40
C LEU A 186 7.91 -2.65 28.61
N HIS A 187 8.80 -3.12 27.72
CA HIS A 187 10.22 -2.87 27.80
C HIS A 187 10.65 -1.54 27.16
N THR A 188 9.99 -1.13 26.07
CA THR A 188 10.41 0.01 25.26
C THR A 188 9.61 1.29 25.50
N ALA A 189 8.41 1.19 26.07
CA ALA A 189 7.60 2.34 26.43
C ALA A 189 8.00 2.88 27.82
N PRO A 190 8.20 4.20 27.99
CA PRO A 190 8.49 4.79 29.30
C PRO A 190 7.36 4.51 30.31
N PRO A 191 7.66 3.96 31.52
CA PRO A 191 6.63 3.59 32.50
C PRO A 191 5.75 4.76 32.97
N LEU A 192 6.27 5.98 32.94
CA LEU A 192 5.52 7.20 33.30
C LEU A 192 4.47 7.60 32.25
N LEU A 193 4.64 7.15 31.00
CA LEU A 193 3.73 7.46 29.90
C LEU A 193 2.75 6.32 29.65
N LEU A 194 3.14 5.07 29.92
CA LEU A 194 2.30 3.90 29.71
C LEU A 194 1.30 3.71 30.86
N GLN A 195 0.08 4.21 30.68
CA GLN A 195 -1.00 4.09 31.66
C GLN A 195 -1.48 2.65 31.78
N GLU A 196 -1.75 2.00 30.64
CA GLU A 196 -2.23 0.62 30.58
C GLU A 196 -2.02 -0.02 29.21
N VAL A 197 -1.97 -1.36 29.21
CA VAL A 197 -2.01 -2.20 28.01
C VAL A 197 -3.30 -3.02 28.03
N LEU A 198 -4.22 -2.68 27.14
CA LEU A 198 -5.48 -3.40 26.93
C LEU A 198 -5.28 -4.49 25.89
N LEU A 199 -5.43 -5.73 26.32
CA LEU A 199 -5.46 -6.92 25.46
C LEU A 199 -6.93 -7.29 25.20
N LEU A 200 -7.38 -7.13 23.97
CA LEU A 200 -8.75 -7.40 23.56
C LEU A 200 -8.80 -8.72 22.78
N ASP A 201 -9.33 -9.75 23.41
CA ASP A 201 -9.61 -11.04 22.77
C ASP A 201 -10.93 -10.95 22.00
N ASP A 202 -10.83 -10.89 20.67
CA ASP A 202 -11.94 -10.83 19.75
C ASP A 202 -12.51 -12.24 19.46
N HIS A 203 -12.91 -12.93 20.51
CA HIS A 203 -13.54 -14.25 20.47
C HIS A 203 -12.64 -15.35 19.87
N SER A 204 -11.39 -15.45 20.34
CA SER A 204 -10.45 -16.51 19.95
C SER A 204 -10.95 -17.92 20.33
N HIS A 205 -10.66 -18.90 19.49
CA HIS A 205 -10.99 -20.31 19.68
C HIS A 205 -9.88 -21.11 20.38
N SER A 206 -8.63 -20.65 20.32
CA SER A 206 -7.46 -21.33 20.87
C SER A 206 -7.59 -21.66 22.37
N GLY A 207 -7.41 -22.95 22.70
CA GLY A 207 -7.43 -23.43 24.07
C GLY A 207 -6.27 -22.90 24.92
N GLU A 208 -5.13 -22.53 24.30
CA GLU A 208 -4.01 -21.89 24.99
C GLU A 208 -4.33 -20.44 25.35
N LEU A 209 -4.88 -19.66 24.42
CA LEU A 209 -5.30 -18.27 24.69
C LEU A 209 -6.42 -18.20 25.73
N ARG A 210 -7.30 -19.21 25.80
CA ARG A 210 -8.37 -19.26 26.79
C ARG A 210 -7.88 -19.61 28.20
N ARG A 211 -6.90 -20.50 28.33
CA ARG A 211 -6.43 -21.01 29.63
C ARG A 211 -5.14 -20.36 30.13
N ALA A 212 -4.11 -20.30 29.31
CA ALA A 212 -2.77 -19.86 29.73
C ALA A 212 -2.64 -18.33 29.76
N LEU A 213 -3.26 -17.63 28.81
CA LEU A 213 -3.12 -16.17 28.72
C LEU A 213 -3.63 -15.42 29.96
N PRO A 214 -4.83 -15.70 30.53
CA PRO A 214 -5.29 -15.00 31.74
C PRO A 214 -4.34 -15.18 32.92
N GLN A 215 -3.84 -16.41 33.13
CA GLN A 215 -2.89 -16.72 34.19
C GLN A 215 -1.55 -16.00 33.97
N TYR A 216 -1.08 -15.91 32.72
CA TYR A 216 0.15 -15.17 32.42
C TYR A 216 -0.01 -13.67 32.66
N VAL A 217 -1.10 -13.09 32.13
CA VAL A 217 -1.40 -11.65 32.20
C VAL A 217 -1.64 -11.19 33.63
N SER A 218 -2.18 -12.03 34.52
CA SER A 218 -2.38 -11.65 35.93
C SER A 218 -1.09 -11.34 36.69
N HIS A 219 0.07 -11.77 36.17
CA HIS A 219 1.39 -11.47 36.73
C HIS A 219 2.03 -10.20 36.15
N LEU A 220 1.43 -9.60 35.10
CA LEU A 220 1.93 -8.40 34.45
C LEU A 220 1.22 -7.15 34.99
N ARG A 221 1.98 -6.24 35.59
CA ARG A 221 1.43 -4.95 36.05
C ARG A 221 1.06 -4.09 34.84
N GLY A 222 -0.07 -3.38 34.95
CA GLY A 222 -0.54 -2.46 33.90
C GLY A 222 -1.15 -3.15 32.67
N VAL A 223 -1.28 -4.48 32.65
CA VAL A 223 -1.88 -5.22 31.53
C VAL A 223 -3.25 -5.74 31.91
N ARG A 224 -4.27 -5.49 31.08
CA ARG A 224 -5.65 -5.90 31.31
C ARG A 224 -6.17 -6.71 30.13
N LEU A 225 -6.68 -7.91 30.40
CA LEU A 225 -7.33 -8.75 29.40
C LEU A 225 -8.84 -8.50 29.42
N ILE A 226 -9.41 -8.22 28.25
CA ILE A 226 -10.85 -8.03 28.02
C ILE A 226 -11.26 -9.01 26.91
N ARG A 227 -12.34 -9.75 27.14
CA ARG A 227 -12.86 -10.75 26.18
C ARG A 227 -14.18 -10.31 25.60
N SER A 228 -14.31 -10.38 24.28
CA SER A 228 -15.60 -10.21 23.62
C SER A 228 -16.42 -11.50 23.69
N PRO A 229 -17.73 -11.43 23.98
CA PRO A 229 -18.61 -12.61 23.98
C PRO A 229 -18.93 -13.12 22.56
N ARG A 230 -18.64 -12.34 21.51
CA ARG A 230 -18.91 -12.69 20.12
C ARG A 230 -17.85 -12.12 19.18
N PRO A 231 -17.70 -12.66 17.96
CA PRO A 231 -16.85 -12.06 16.94
C PRO A 231 -17.24 -10.60 16.64
N LEU A 232 -16.31 -9.67 16.83
CA LEU A 232 -16.48 -8.25 16.54
C LEU A 232 -15.79 -7.87 15.22
N GLY A 233 -14.58 -8.37 14.96
CA GLY A 233 -13.72 -7.82 13.92
C GLY A 233 -12.92 -6.62 14.42
N PRO A 234 -11.86 -6.22 13.67
CA PRO A 234 -10.80 -5.36 14.21
C PRO A 234 -11.25 -3.95 14.58
N GLY A 235 -12.03 -3.28 13.74
CA GLY A 235 -12.52 -1.93 14.01
C GLY A 235 -13.40 -1.87 15.25
N ARG A 236 -14.39 -2.77 15.34
CA ARG A 236 -15.26 -2.87 16.52
C ARG A 236 -14.50 -3.30 17.77
N CYS A 237 -13.52 -4.19 17.65
CA CYS A 237 -12.63 -4.56 18.74
C CYS A 237 -11.81 -3.35 19.23
N ARG A 238 -11.24 -2.56 18.31
CA ARG A 238 -10.47 -1.35 18.64
C ARG A 238 -11.35 -0.29 19.27
N SER A 239 -12.56 -0.08 18.76
CA SER A 239 -13.56 0.81 19.37
C SER A 239 -13.96 0.34 20.78
N LEU A 240 -14.09 -0.97 21.01
CA LEU A 240 -14.30 -1.52 22.35
C LEU A 240 -13.10 -1.21 23.26
N GLY A 241 -11.88 -1.42 22.79
CA GLY A 241 -10.67 -1.06 23.53
C GLY A 241 -10.61 0.43 23.87
N ALA A 242 -10.86 1.30 22.89
CA ALA A 242 -10.93 2.75 23.06
C ALA A 242 -11.98 3.18 24.09
N SER A 243 -13.13 2.50 24.13
CA SER A 243 -14.19 2.77 25.12
C SER A 243 -13.81 2.40 26.56
N ARG A 244 -12.81 1.53 26.75
CA ARG A 244 -12.33 1.05 28.05
C ARG A 244 -11.01 1.71 28.50
N ALA A 245 -10.39 2.47 27.61
CA ALA A 245 -9.12 3.16 27.82
C ALA A 245 -9.29 4.41 28.68
N THR A 246 -8.29 4.66 29.52
CA THR A 246 -8.25 5.78 30.47
C THR A 246 -7.16 6.81 30.18
N GLY A 247 -6.13 6.44 29.40
CA GLY A 247 -5.06 7.34 28.99
C GLY A 247 -5.55 8.47 28.07
N ASP A 248 -4.75 9.53 27.96
CA ASP A 248 -5.05 10.69 27.12
C ASP A 248 -4.97 10.35 25.63
N VAL A 249 -4.00 9.52 25.25
CA VAL A 249 -3.76 9.07 23.89
C VAL A 249 -4.04 7.57 23.77
N LEU A 250 -4.75 7.20 22.72
CA LEU A 250 -4.93 5.81 22.30
C LEU A 250 -3.80 5.45 21.35
N VAL A 251 -3.14 4.32 21.60
CA VAL A 251 -2.22 3.71 20.63
C VAL A 251 -2.75 2.35 20.24
N PHE A 252 -3.29 2.23 19.03
CA PHE A 252 -3.66 0.94 18.47
C PHE A 252 -2.41 0.26 17.92
N MET A 253 -2.21 -1.01 18.25
CA MET A 253 -1.04 -1.77 17.83
C MET A 253 -1.41 -3.19 17.40
N ASP A 254 -0.94 -3.61 16.24
CA ASP A 254 -1.04 -4.99 15.76
C ASP A 254 -0.30 -5.93 16.72
N PRO A 255 -0.90 -7.07 17.13
CA PRO A 255 -0.30 -8.00 18.10
C PRO A 255 0.93 -8.75 17.56
N ARG A 256 1.41 -8.43 16.35
CA ARG A 256 2.66 -8.91 15.74
C ARG A 256 3.77 -7.87 15.74
N SER A 257 3.61 -6.78 16.46
CA SER A 257 4.55 -5.66 16.49
C SER A 257 5.71 -5.85 17.47
N GLU A 258 6.88 -5.34 17.10
CA GLU A 258 8.06 -5.21 17.95
C GLU A 258 8.55 -3.75 17.85
N PRO A 259 8.14 -2.86 18.76
CA PRO A 259 8.60 -1.47 18.75
C PRO A 259 10.10 -1.33 19.04
N HIS A 260 10.75 -0.31 18.46
CA HIS A 260 12.11 0.10 18.82
C HIS A 260 12.13 0.83 20.17
N THR A 261 13.30 0.91 20.82
CA THR A 261 13.45 1.78 22.00
C THR A 261 13.27 3.25 21.61
N GLY A 262 12.52 4.05 22.35
CA GLY A 262 12.29 5.47 22.04
C GLY A 262 11.31 5.72 20.88
N TRP A 263 10.45 4.75 20.57
CA TRP A 263 9.44 4.86 19.52
C TRP A 263 8.23 5.72 19.94
N LEU A 264 7.90 5.76 21.23
CA LEU A 264 6.61 6.28 21.68
C LEU A 264 6.62 7.80 21.80
N GLU A 265 7.67 8.34 22.38
CA GLU A 265 7.87 9.76 22.65
C GLU A 265 7.71 10.64 21.40
N PRO A 266 8.32 10.31 20.23
CA PRO A 266 8.09 11.08 19.00
C PRO A 266 6.63 11.08 18.54
N LEU A 267 5.86 10.01 18.78
CA LEU A 267 4.42 10.00 18.43
C LEU A 267 3.62 10.91 19.37
N LEU A 268 3.89 10.82 20.67
CA LEU A 268 3.18 11.59 21.68
C LEU A 268 3.50 13.07 21.62
N GLU A 269 4.73 13.44 21.27
CA GLU A 269 5.09 14.83 21.03
C GLU A 269 4.20 15.46 19.94
N ARG A 270 3.96 14.73 18.84
CA ARG A 270 3.11 15.21 17.75
C ARG A 270 1.66 15.37 18.18
N VAL A 271 1.10 14.37 18.85
CA VAL A 271 -0.27 14.45 19.37
C VAL A 271 -0.41 15.53 20.45
N ALA A 272 0.63 15.77 21.24
CA ALA A 272 0.64 16.86 22.24
C ALA A 272 0.66 18.24 21.60
N GLN A 273 1.39 18.42 20.49
CA GLN A 273 1.47 19.66 19.72
C GLN A 273 0.16 19.99 19.02
N ASP A 274 -0.52 18.98 18.48
CA ASP A 274 -1.86 19.13 17.91
C ASP A 274 -2.69 17.87 18.17
N ARG A 275 -3.73 18.06 18.99
CA ARG A 275 -4.64 17.00 19.45
C ARG A 275 -5.56 16.45 18.36
N THR A 276 -5.55 17.06 17.17
CA THR A 276 -6.28 16.59 15.99
C THR A 276 -5.41 15.75 15.05
N LEU A 277 -4.13 15.54 15.39
CA LEU A 277 -3.25 14.66 14.63
C LEU A 277 -3.49 13.19 14.96
N VAL A 278 -3.48 12.39 13.91
CA VAL A 278 -3.33 10.93 13.98
C VAL A 278 -1.99 10.57 13.37
N VAL A 279 -1.13 9.93 14.15
CA VAL A 279 0.26 9.70 13.75
C VAL A 279 0.60 8.22 13.72
N SER A 280 1.45 7.82 12.78
CA SER A 280 1.93 6.43 12.65
C SER A 280 3.46 6.39 12.64
N PRO A 281 4.08 5.38 13.26
CA PRO A 281 5.50 5.13 13.09
C PRO A 281 5.82 4.66 11.68
N LEU A 282 7.12 4.63 11.33
CA LEU A 282 7.58 3.80 10.22
C LEU A 282 7.48 2.32 10.60
N LEU A 283 6.81 1.57 9.74
CA LEU A 283 6.61 0.14 9.92
C LEU A 283 7.70 -0.64 9.21
N ASP A 284 8.58 -1.28 9.98
CA ASP A 284 9.64 -2.14 9.47
C ASP A 284 9.15 -3.56 9.21
N VAL A 285 9.84 -4.28 8.34
CA VAL A 285 9.51 -5.68 8.06
C VAL A 285 10.40 -6.59 8.92
N LEU A 286 9.75 -7.47 9.66
CA LEU A 286 10.42 -8.55 10.36
C LEU A 286 9.89 -9.87 9.83
N ASP A 287 10.75 -10.65 9.20
CA ASP A 287 10.33 -11.93 8.63
C ASP A 287 9.97 -12.94 9.73
N ALA A 288 8.79 -13.54 9.62
CA ALA A 288 8.22 -14.49 10.56
C ALA A 288 9.10 -15.73 10.78
N GLN A 289 9.71 -16.22 9.69
CA GLN A 289 10.40 -17.50 9.64
C GLN A 289 11.90 -17.31 9.92
N SER A 290 12.57 -16.53 9.07
CA SER A 290 14.00 -16.23 9.14
C SER A 290 14.38 -15.22 10.23
N ARG A 291 13.41 -14.49 10.78
CA ARG A 291 13.63 -13.40 11.75
C ARG A 291 14.52 -12.26 11.22
N LYS A 292 14.72 -12.20 9.90
CA LYS A 292 15.46 -11.12 9.25
C LYS A 292 14.69 -9.82 9.40
N TYR A 293 15.35 -8.83 10.01
CA TYR A 293 14.87 -7.47 10.11
C TYR A 293 15.26 -6.70 8.85
N SER A 294 14.30 -5.96 8.28
CA SER A 294 14.49 -5.10 7.12
C SER A 294 13.85 -3.74 7.41
N ALA A 295 14.70 -2.71 7.50
CA ALA A 295 14.26 -1.34 7.72
C ALA A 295 13.51 -0.83 6.48
N SER A 296 12.32 -0.29 6.69
CA SER A 296 11.55 0.36 5.62
C SER A 296 12.24 1.65 5.18
N PRO A 297 12.22 1.95 3.86
CA PRO A 297 12.81 3.17 3.34
C PRO A 297 12.11 4.40 3.90
N TRP A 298 12.78 5.55 3.83
CA TRP A 298 12.22 6.84 4.15
C TRP A 298 12.63 7.84 3.06
N PRO A 299 11.71 8.67 2.54
CA PRO A 299 10.30 8.83 2.94
C PRO A 299 9.33 7.77 2.37
N LEU A 300 8.29 7.49 3.16
CA LEU A 300 7.14 6.64 2.78
C LEU A 300 5.86 7.34 3.20
N ARG A 301 4.92 7.47 2.26
CA ARG A 301 3.56 7.95 2.54
C ARG A 301 2.54 6.86 2.24
N GLY A 302 1.49 6.81 3.04
CA GLY A 302 0.34 5.96 2.77
C GLY A 302 -0.60 6.65 1.78
N VAL A 303 -0.99 5.92 0.75
CA VAL A 303 -1.92 6.37 -0.29
C VAL A 303 -3.00 5.31 -0.48
N TRP A 304 -3.97 5.61 -1.33
CA TRP A 304 -5.05 4.70 -1.68
C TRP A 304 -5.35 4.81 -3.19
N ASP A 305 -6.07 3.84 -3.74
CA ASP A 305 -6.44 3.80 -5.16
C ASP A 305 -7.96 3.85 -5.38
N TRP A 306 -8.43 3.95 -6.63
CA TRP A 306 -9.87 4.03 -6.90
C TRP A 306 -10.66 2.74 -6.60
N ARG A 307 -9.99 1.65 -6.19
CA ARG A 307 -10.61 0.46 -5.62
C ARG A 307 -10.72 0.52 -4.08
N LEU A 308 -10.27 1.62 -3.47
CA LEU A 308 -10.15 1.87 -2.03
C LEU A 308 -9.11 0.98 -1.34
N ASP A 309 -8.14 0.48 -2.09
CA ASP A 309 -7.03 -0.31 -1.54
C ASP A 309 -5.91 0.62 -1.08
N PHE A 310 -5.33 0.32 0.10
CA PHE A 310 -4.24 1.07 0.68
C PHE A 310 -2.89 0.62 0.13
N HIS A 311 -1.99 1.58 -0.12
CA HIS A 311 -0.64 1.33 -0.62
C HIS A 311 0.40 2.19 0.11
N TRP A 312 1.62 1.66 0.24
CA TRP A 312 2.78 2.45 0.63
C TRP A 312 3.47 2.99 -0.63
N ASP A 313 3.52 4.31 -0.76
CA ASP A 313 4.13 5.00 -1.89
C ASP A 313 5.50 5.58 -1.47
N PRO A 314 6.61 5.10 -2.06
CA PRO A 314 7.91 5.73 -1.89
C PRO A 314 7.92 7.05 -2.66
N SER A 315 7.41 8.09 -2.00
CA SER A 315 7.30 9.43 -2.57
C SER A 315 8.66 10.10 -2.67
N SER A 316 8.86 10.93 -3.71
CA SER A 316 9.82 12.02 -3.62
C SER A 316 9.23 13.12 -2.73
N PRO A 317 9.94 13.63 -1.71
CA PRO A 317 9.40 14.65 -0.83
C PRO A 317 9.06 15.92 -1.63
N PRO A 318 7.81 16.43 -1.61
CA PRO A 318 7.50 17.73 -2.18
C PRO A 318 8.26 18.79 -1.38
N ASN A 319 9.17 19.51 -2.04
CA ASN A 319 9.96 20.61 -1.48
C ASN A 319 11.05 20.25 -0.46
N CYS A 320 11.79 19.16 -0.69
CA CYS A 320 13.15 19.06 -0.14
C CYS A 320 14.13 19.79 -1.07
N GLY A 321 14.24 21.11 -0.90
CA GLY A 321 15.22 21.94 -1.61
C GLY A 321 16.65 21.47 -1.35
N SER A 322 17.50 21.53 -2.38
CA SER A 322 18.86 20.98 -2.58
C SER A 322 19.96 21.34 -1.55
N THR A 323 19.63 21.74 -0.32
CA THR A 323 20.58 22.18 0.70
C THR A 323 20.83 21.13 1.77
N MET A 324 22.09 20.94 2.18
CA MET A 324 22.59 19.99 3.17
C MET A 324 21.85 19.94 4.54
N LEU A 325 20.95 20.89 4.83
CA LEU A 325 19.97 20.87 5.94
C LEU A 325 18.91 19.75 5.81
N LEU A 326 18.91 19.03 4.69
CA LEU A 326 18.05 17.91 4.25
C LEU A 326 18.10 16.61 5.08
N GLN A 327 18.78 16.57 6.23
CA GLN A 327 18.86 15.40 7.13
C GLN A 327 17.81 15.39 8.25
N LEU A 328 16.87 16.33 8.25
CA LEU A 328 15.88 16.43 9.32
C LEU A 328 14.80 15.34 9.17
N CYS A 329 14.74 14.45 10.16
CA CYS A 329 13.71 13.42 10.34
C CYS A 329 12.38 14.06 10.78
N VAL A 330 11.83 14.93 9.93
CA VAL A 330 10.58 15.63 10.22
C VAL A 330 9.40 14.72 9.89
N PRO A 331 8.36 14.68 10.73
CA PRO A 331 7.08 14.07 10.39
C PRO A 331 6.54 14.59 9.06
N PHE A 332 5.95 13.70 8.27
CA PHE A 332 5.42 14.04 6.95
C PHE A 332 3.93 13.71 6.86
N ARG A 333 3.16 14.62 6.23
CA ARG A 333 1.71 14.46 6.05
C ARG A 333 1.39 13.34 5.06
N SER A 334 0.47 12.48 5.43
CA SER A 334 0.13 11.29 4.64
C SER A 334 -1.36 11.30 4.23
N PRO A 335 -1.70 11.06 2.95
CA PRO A 335 -3.11 10.95 2.54
C PRO A 335 -3.90 9.88 3.29
N ALA A 336 -3.23 8.74 3.57
CA ALA A 336 -3.76 7.64 4.36
C ALA A 336 -2.69 7.05 5.29
N LEU A 337 -3.09 6.24 6.27
CA LEU A 337 -2.19 5.44 7.12
C LEU A 337 -2.61 3.97 7.06
N GLY A 338 -1.66 3.03 7.13
CA GLY A 338 -1.95 1.58 7.13
C GLY A 338 -2.60 1.09 8.45
N GLY A 339 -2.41 1.86 9.51
CA GLY A 339 -3.06 1.72 10.81
C GLY A 339 -2.82 0.39 11.55
N GLU A 340 -1.78 -0.36 11.18
CA GLU A 340 -1.23 -1.43 12.01
C GLU A 340 -0.72 -0.89 13.34
N VAL A 341 -0.12 0.31 13.31
CA VAL A 341 0.20 1.10 14.50
C VAL A 341 -0.20 2.55 14.25
N LEU A 342 -1.00 3.11 15.15
CA LEU A 342 -1.35 4.53 15.11
C LEU A 342 -1.59 5.07 16.53
N ALA A 343 -1.25 6.34 16.74
CA ALA A 343 -1.51 7.10 17.95
C ALA A 343 -2.49 8.24 17.66
N VAL A 344 -3.49 8.41 18.53
CA VAL A 344 -4.53 9.44 18.38
C VAL A 344 -5.01 9.91 19.75
N ASP A 345 -5.31 11.20 19.90
CA ASP A 345 -5.96 11.71 21.10
C ASP A 345 -7.31 11.02 21.31
N ARG A 346 -7.57 10.53 22.53
CA ARG A 346 -8.77 9.74 22.85
C ARG A 346 -10.06 10.54 22.66
N LEU A 347 -10.06 11.81 23.03
CA LEU A 347 -11.24 12.67 22.89
C LEU A 347 -11.49 13.01 21.42
N PHE A 348 -10.43 13.23 20.65
CA PHE A 348 -10.54 13.43 19.21
C PHE A 348 -11.08 12.17 18.50
N PHE A 349 -10.55 10.99 18.80
CA PHE A 349 -11.05 9.72 18.25
C PHE A 349 -12.54 9.49 18.56
N ASN A 350 -12.97 9.80 19.79
CA ASN A 350 -14.38 9.71 20.19
C ASN A 350 -15.25 10.75 19.48
N ARG A 351 -14.76 11.98 19.29
CA ARG A 351 -15.44 13.02 18.51
C ARG A 351 -15.65 12.61 17.06
N LEU A 352 -14.70 11.86 16.49
CA LEU A 352 -14.82 11.28 15.15
C LEU A 352 -15.74 10.03 15.09
N GLY A 353 -16.39 9.66 16.19
CA GLY A 353 -17.33 8.53 16.21
C GLY A 353 -16.68 7.15 16.20
N ALA A 354 -15.38 7.06 16.58
CA ALA A 354 -14.60 5.82 16.57
C ALA A 354 -14.59 5.10 15.21
N TYR A 355 -14.23 3.81 15.13
CA TYR A 355 -14.36 3.06 13.87
C TYR A 355 -15.82 2.78 13.50
N ASP A 356 -16.11 2.75 12.20
CA ASP A 356 -17.45 2.44 11.70
C ASP A 356 -17.91 1.05 12.14
N PRO A 357 -18.98 0.92 12.95
CA PRO A 357 -19.48 -0.36 13.40
C PRO A 357 -20.09 -1.20 12.26
N GLY A 358 -20.43 -0.59 11.12
CA GLY A 358 -20.96 -1.26 9.94
C GLY A 358 -19.90 -1.94 9.08
N THR A 359 -18.62 -1.56 9.19
CA THR A 359 -17.53 -2.12 8.38
C THR A 359 -16.92 -3.35 9.04
N VAL A 360 -16.93 -4.47 8.32
CA VAL A 360 -16.36 -5.74 8.79
C VAL A 360 -14.90 -5.89 8.38
N ALA A 361 -14.58 -5.53 7.14
CA ALA A 361 -13.27 -5.63 6.52
C ALA A 361 -12.22 -4.81 7.25
N TRP A 362 -11.07 -5.44 7.52
CA TRP A 362 -10.01 -4.83 8.31
C TRP A 362 -9.15 -3.88 7.48
N SER A 363 -8.91 -4.22 6.22
CA SER A 363 -8.10 -3.44 5.27
C SER A 363 -8.72 -2.08 4.94
N LEU A 364 -10.05 -1.98 4.97
CA LEU A 364 -10.76 -0.75 4.59
C LEU A 364 -10.92 0.28 5.71
N GLN A 365 -10.97 -0.16 6.97
CA GLN A 365 -11.23 0.71 8.14
C GLN A 365 -10.24 1.88 8.24
N GLN A 366 -9.03 1.70 7.72
CA GLN A 366 -7.95 2.68 7.80
C GLN A 366 -8.06 3.75 6.72
N VAL A 367 -8.49 3.36 5.52
CA VAL A 367 -8.80 4.30 4.43
C VAL A 367 -10.00 5.15 4.83
N GLU A 368 -11.06 4.53 5.38
CA GLU A 368 -12.23 5.25 5.92
C GLU A 368 -11.84 6.26 7.00
N LEU A 369 -11.09 5.83 8.02
CA LEU A 369 -10.63 6.71 9.09
C LEU A 369 -9.76 7.84 8.54
N SER A 370 -8.93 7.55 7.53
CA SER A 370 -8.07 8.54 6.89
C SER A 370 -8.86 9.65 6.21
N PHE A 371 -9.90 9.28 5.43
CA PHE A 371 -10.80 10.26 4.81
C PHE A 371 -11.49 11.11 5.86
N ARG A 372 -11.98 10.47 6.93
CA ARG A 372 -12.68 11.14 8.00
C ARG A 372 -11.81 12.13 8.75
N VAL A 373 -10.60 11.75 9.16
CA VAL A 373 -9.69 12.64 9.90
C VAL A 373 -9.38 13.89 9.08
N TRP A 374 -8.98 13.72 7.81
CA TRP A 374 -8.66 14.84 6.94
C TRP A 374 -9.88 15.73 6.68
N SER A 375 -11.01 15.13 6.35
CA SER A 375 -12.23 15.87 6.01
C SER A 375 -12.77 16.64 7.21
N CYS A 376 -12.62 16.09 8.43
CA CYS A 376 -13.22 16.64 9.64
C CYS A 376 -12.24 17.45 10.51
N GLY A 377 -11.22 18.04 9.90
CA GLY A 377 -10.37 19.06 10.53
C GLY A 377 -9.15 18.54 11.29
N GLY A 378 -8.79 17.27 11.13
CA GLY A 378 -7.51 16.73 11.59
C GLY A 378 -6.51 16.52 10.44
N ALA A 379 -5.39 15.89 10.75
CA ALA A 379 -4.39 15.50 9.77
C ALA A 379 -3.69 14.19 10.16
N LEU A 380 -3.11 13.53 9.16
CA LEU A 380 -2.37 12.29 9.34
C LEU A 380 -0.88 12.51 9.08
N GLU A 381 -0.02 11.96 9.94
CA GLU A 381 1.44 12.05 9.77
C GLU A 381 2.14 10.70 9.95
N VAL A 382 3.20 10.48 9.19
CA VAL A 382 4.19 9.43 9.45
C VAL A 382 5.38 10.06 10.16
N VAL A 383 5.76 9.50 11.31
CA VAL A 383 6.81 10.05 12.18
C VAL A 383 8.08 9.19 12.06
N PRO A 384 9.12 9.66 11.33
CA PRO A 384 10.26 8.81 10.96
C PRO A 384 11.17 8.38 12.12
N CYS A 385 11.19 9.15 13.21
CA CYS A 385 11.95 8.79 14.41
C CYS A 385 11.26 7.70 15.25
N SER A 386 9.98 7.44 15.01
CA SER A 386 9.27 6.31 15.60
C SER A 386 9.31 5.14 14.63
N ARG A 387 9.83 3.99 15.08
CA ARG A 387 9.91 2.77 14.26
C ARG A 387 9.33 1.58 15.00
N VAL A 388 8.54 0.78 14.31
CA VAL A 388 7.95 -0.45 14.84
C VAL A 388 8.09 -1.56 13.79
N ALA A 389 8.70 -2.68 14.16
CA ALA A 389 8.82 -3.82 13.28
C ALA A 389 7.56 -4.68 13.33
N LEU A 390 6.99 -5.01 12.17
CA LEU A 390 5.83 -5.88 12.05
C LEU A 390 6.26 -7.26 11.57
N ARG A 391 5.93 -8.31 12.34
CA ARG A 391 6.19 -9.69 11.91
C ARG A 391 5.29 -10.08 10.74
N ARG A 392 5.86 -10.25 9.55
CA ARG A 392 5.19 -10.66 8.31
C ARG A 392 5.55 -12.10 7.94
N GLY A 393 4.61 -12.85 7.37
CA GLY A 393 4.83 -14.25 6.94
C GLY A 393 4.15 -15.34 7.78
N HIS A 394 3.36 -14.97 8.80
CA HIS A 394 2.35 -15.86 9.40
C HIS A 394 0.98 -15.59 8.75
N SER A 395 0.05 -16.55 8.87
CA SER A 395 -1.37 -16.36 8.50
C SER A 395 -1.93 -15.05 9.06
N ALA A 396 -2.83 -14.41 8.31
CA ALA A 396 -3.48 -13.19 8.75
C ALA A 396 -4.18 -13.39 10.10
N LEU A 397 -4.11 -12.39 10.99
CA LEU A 397 -4.77 -12.43 12.31
C LEU A 397 -6.30 -12.40 12.20
N TYR A 398 -6.77 -11.86 11.08
CA TYR A 398 -8.15 -11.82 10.68
C TYR A 398 -8.22 -12.45 9.30
N GLU A 399 -9.15 -13.40 9.12
CA GLU A 399 -9.57 -13.78 7.79
C GLU A 399 -10.22 -12.55 7.15
N GLU A 400 -9.80 -12.21 5.93
CA GLU A 400 -10.56 -11.23 5.15
C GLU A 400 -11.98 -11.78 4.95
N PRO A 401 -13.00 -10.91 5.03
CA PRO A 401 -14.36 -11.35 4.78
C PRO A 401 -14.47 -11.85 3.33
N ASP A 402 -15.57 -12.52 3.02
CA ASP A 402 -15.81 -12.93 1.64
C ASP A 402 -15.80 -11.71 0.69
N PRO A 403 -15.49 -11.92 -0.61
CA PRO A 403 -15.34 -10.82 -1.55
C PRO A 403 -16.58 -9.93 -1.68
N GLU A 404 -17.78 -10.47 -1.48
CA GLU A 404 -19.02 -9.71 -1.57
C GLU A 404 -19.15 -8.75 -0.37
N GLN A 405 -18.91 -9.24 0.85
CA GLN A 405 -18.91 -8.43 2.07
C GLN A 405 -17.83 -7.36 2.04
N LEU A 406 -16.63 -7.65 1.52
CA LEU A 406 -15.58 -6.64 1.32
C LEU A 406 -16.04 -5.54 0.35
N GLN A 407 -16.73 -5.90 -0.74
CA GLN A 407 -17.28 -4.91 -1.67
C GLN A 407 -18.42 -4.11 -1.06
N GLN A 408 -19.31 -4.72 -0.26
CA GLN A 408 -20.35 -3.99 0.48
C GLN A 408 -19.74 -2.94 1.42
N ASP A 409 -18.64 -3.29 2.10
CA ASP A 409 -17.90 -2.36 2.94
C ASP A 409 -17.30 -1.20 2.13
N ARG A 410 -16.73 -1.48 0.94
CA ARG A 410 -16.20 -0.45 0.02
C ARG A 410 -17.32 0.49 -0.48
N VAL A 411 -18.46 -0.06 -0.87
CA VAL A 411 -19.67 0.70 -1.26
C VAL A 411 -20.08 1.64 -0.11
N ARG A 412 -20.10 1.15 1.13
CA ARG A 412 -20.43 1.96 2.31
C ARG A 412 -19.47 3.13 2.51
N VAL A 413 -18.16 2.92 2.38
CA VAL A 413 -17.16 4.00 2.48
C VAL A 413 -17.31 4.99 1.32
N ALA A 414 -17.54 4.51 0.10
CA ALA A 414 -17.74 5.35 -1.08
C ALA A 414 -18.98 6.25 -0.93
N GLU A 415 -20.10 5.68 -0.48
CA GLU A 415 -21.34 6.41 -0.22
C GLU A 415 -21.19 7.44 0.90
N ALA A 416 -20.43 7.12 1.95
CA ALA A 416 -20.22 8.01 3.07
C ALA A 416 -19.27 9.19 2.73
N TRP A 417 -18.15 8.93 2.05
CA TRP A 417 -17.03 9.88 2.02
C TRP A 417 -16.66 10.43 0.63
N MET A 418 -16.96 9.73 -0.47
CA MET A 418 -16.42 10.12 -1.79
C MET A 418 -17.28 11.13 -2.56
N GLY A 419 -18.46 11.50 -2.05
CA GLY A 419 -19.34 12.46 -2.72
C GLY A 419 -19.64 12.05 -4.18
N PRO A 420 -19.60 12.97 -5.16
CA PRO A 420 -19.78 12.64 -6.58
C PRO A 420 -18.70 11.71 -7.16
N TYR A 421 -17.51 11.64 -6.55
CA TYR A 421 -16.38 10.84 -7.05
C TYR A 421 -16.57 9.34 -6.83
N LYS A 422 -17.57 8.91 -6.05
CA LYS A 422 -17.95 7.49 -5.92
C LYS A 422 -18.32 6.83 -7.26
N GLU A 423 -18.76 7.60 -8.25
CA GLU A 423 -19.03 7.08 -9.60
C GLU A 423 -17.76 6.56 -10.28
N VAL A 424 -16.59 7.12 -9.95
CA VAL A 424 -15.28 6.60 -10.40
C VAL A 424 -15.06 5.20 -9.81
N PHE A 425 -15.31 5.02 -8.50
CA PHE A 425 -15.25 3.70 -7.86
C PHE A 425 -16.23 2.70 -8.51
N TYR A 426 -17.49 3.08 -8.71
CA TYR A 426 -18.50 2.18 -9.29
C TYR A 426 -18.21 1.76 -10.73
N ARG A 427 -17.62 2.63 -11.56
CA ARG A 427 -17.24 2.25 -12.94
C ARG A 427 -16.10 1.24 -12.99
N ARG A 428 -15.35 1.07 -11.90
CA ARG A 428 -14.18 0.18 -11.80
C ARG A 428 -14.46 -1.13 -11.08
N SER A 429 -15.69 -1.30 -10.58
CA SER A 429 -16.13 -2.50 -9.88
C SER A 429 -17.57 -2.79 -10.26
N THR A 430 -17.76 -3.73 -11.20
CA THR A 430 -19.09 -4.20 -11.64
C THR A 430 -19.89 -4.73 -10.45
N LEU A 431 -19.25 -5.46 -9.54
CA LEU A 431 -19.84 -5.96 -8.31
C LEU A 431 -20.30 -4.82 -7.37
N ALA A 432 -19.48 -3.78 -7.18
CA ALA A 432 -19.89 -2.63 -6.37
C ALA A 432 -21.08 -1.88 -7.01
N HIS A 433 -21.07 -1.76 -8.34
CA HIS A 433 -22.20 -1.19 -9.06
C HIS A 433 -23.48 -2.01 -8.86
N SER A 434 -23.41 -3.34 -8.96
CA SER A 434 -24.60 -4.20 -8.74
C SER A 434 -25.10 -4.14 -7.30
N ILE A 435 -24.20 -4.15 -6.31
CA ILE A 435 -24.58 -4.04 -4.88
C ILE A 435 -25.37 -2.75 -4.65
N ARG A 436 -24.87 -1.61 -5.15
CA ARG A 436 -25.54 -0.31 -5.03
C ARG A 436 -26.95 -0.31 -5.64
N GLN A 437 -27.17 -1.01 -6.76
CA GLN A 437 -28.48 -1.06 -7.43
C GLN A 437 -29.51 -1.90 -6.67
N VAL A 438 -29.07 -2.91 -5.92
CA VAL A 438 -29.95 -3.76 -5.12
C VAL A 438 -30.39 -3.01 -3.86
N GLU A 439 -29.43 -2.54 -3.07
CA GLU A 439 -29.71 -1.81 -1.83
C GLU A 439 -28.56 -0.86 -1.50
N ALA A 440 -28.87 0.44 -1.41
CA ALA A 440 -27.87 1.42 -1.00
C ALA A 440 -27.61 1.32 0.52
N PRO A 441 -26.35 1.28 0.97
CA PRO A 441 -26.06 1.18 2.40
C PRO A 441 -26.56 2.43 3.14
N ASN A 442 -27.15 2.22 4.32
CA ASN A 442 -27.56 3.34 5.16
C ASN A 442 -26.33 4.04 5.78
N VAL A 443 -26.01 5.22 5.24
CA VAL A 443 -24.91 6.10 5.70
C VAL A 443 -25.43 7.39 6.36
N THR A 444 -26.71 7.45 6.73
CA THR A 444 -27.35 8.66 7.27
C THR A 444 -26.63 9.23 8.49
N ALA A 445 -26.19 8.36 9.40
CA ALA A 445 -25.45 8.76 10.59
C ALA A 445 -24.11 9.46 10.24
N TRP A 446 -23.41 8.97 9.21
CA TRP A 446 -22.17 9.59 8.73
C TRP A 446 -22.43 10.96 8.09
N LEU A 447 -23.46 11.07 7.26
CA LEU A 447 -23.82 12.34 6.64
C LEU A 447 -24.24 13.39 7.67
N GLN A 448 -24.96 12.99 8.73
CA GLN A 448 -25.33 13.89 9.83
C GLN A 448 -24.09 14.31 10.64
N MET A 449 -23.19 13.38 10.93
CA MET A 449 -21.94 13.67 11.61
C MET A 449 -21.07 14.65 10.80
N GLN A 450 -20.94 14.43 9.49
CA GLN A 450 -20.18 15.33 8.62
C GLN A 450 -20.70 16.76 8.66
N LYS A 451 -22.02 16.93 8.62
CA LYS A 451 -22.66 18.26 8.78
C LYS A 451 -22.37 18.87 10.16
N THR A 452 -22.49 18.06 11.21
CA THR A 452 -22.30 18.52 12.61
C THR A 452 -20.87 18.99 12.87
N LEU A 453 -19.87 18.30 12.29
CA LEU A 453 -18.47 18.65 12.43
C LEU A 453 -17.96 19.66 11.40
N GLY A 454 -18.81 20.06 10.43
CA GLY A 454 -18.40 20.93 9.33
C GLY A 454 -17.30 20.32 8.46
N CYS A 455 -17.39 19.01 8.20
CA CYS A 455 -16.37 18.31 7.41
C CYS A 455 -16.35 18.82 5.96
N LYS A 456 -15.15 18.91 5.41
CA LYS A 456 -14.90 19.27 4.02
C LYS A 456 -15.29 18.11 3.11
N ASP A 457 -15.61 18.43 1.86
CA ASP A 457 -15.99 17.43 0.87
C ASP A 457 -14.77 16.69 0.28
N PHE A 458 -15.05 15.64 -0.47
CA PHE A 458 -14.02 14.84 -1.12
C PHE A 458 -13.25 15.61 -2.21
N SER A 459 -13.83 16.66 -2.79
CA SER A 459 -13.14 17.50 -3.76
C SER A 459 -12.01 18.27 -3.10
N TRP A 460 -12.25 18.78 -1.89
CA TRP A 460 -11.20 19.37 -1.06
C TRP A 460 -10.13 18.35 -0.68
N TYR A 461 -10.52 17.13 -0.29
CA TYR A 461 -9.56 16.06 0.02
C TYR A 461 -8.63 15.77 -1.18
N LEU A 462 -9.18 15.57 -2.38
CA LEU A 462 -8.39 15.31 -3.58
C LEU A 462 -7.46 16.49 -3.92
N SER A 463 -7.94 17.73 -3.85
CA SER A 463 -7.14 18.90 -4.22
C SER A 463 -6.08 19.29 -3.17
N SER A 464 -6.35 19.08 -1.89
CA SER A 464 -5.49 19.57 -0.79
C SER A 464 -4.65 18.49 -0.11
N VAL A 465 -5.13 17.24 -0.09
CA VAL A 465 -4.49 16.14 0.62
C VAL A 465 -3.84 15.16 -0.35
N SER A 466 -4.52 14.83 -1.45
CA SER A 466 -4.04 13.85 -2.43
C SER A 466 -4.01 14.38 -3.87
N PRO A 467 -3.36 15.52 -4.16
CA PRO A 467 -3.35 16.14 -5.49
C PRO A 467 -2.67 15.29 -6.56
N ASP A 468 -1.76 14.39 -6.15
CA ASP A 468 -1.04 13.49 -7.05
C ASP A 468 -1.92 12.33 -7.54
N LEU A 469 -3.07 12.07 -6.89
CA LEU A 469 -3.98 11.02 -7.33
C LEU A 469 -4.70 11.47 -8.59
N HIS A 470 -4.44 10.79 -9.70
CA HIS A 470 -5.13 11.07 -10.95
C HIS A 470 -6.63 10.78 -10.80
N VAL A 471 -7.47 11.80 -11.03
CA VAL A 471 -8.92 11.65 -11.10
C VAL A 471 -9.32 11.38 -12.55
N PRO A 472 -9.83 10.18 -12.86
CA PRO A 472 -10.21 9.84 -14.23
C PRO A 472 -11.50 10.54 -14.63
N GLN A 473 -11.56 11.06 -15.86
CA GLN A 473 -12.76 11.75 -16.35
C GLN A 473 -13.82 10.77 -16.90
N ASP A 474 -13.45 9.51 -17.17
CA ASP A 474 -14.34 8.42 -17.60
C ASP A 474 -15.32 8.84 -18.71
N LEU A 475 -14.77 9.29 -19.85
CA LEU A 475 -15.61 9.79 -20.92
C LEU A 475 -16.36 8.65 -21.64
N PRO A 476 -17.63 8.87 -22.02
CA PRO A 476 -18.42 7.86 -22.70
C PRO A 476 -17.73 7.34 -23.97
N GLY A 477 -17.51 6.02 -24.02
CA GLY A 477 -16.87 5.35 -25.16
C GLY A 477 -15.34 5.44 -25.21
N LEU A 478 -14.69 6.09 -24.24
CA LEU A 478 -13.21 6.16 -24.10
C LEU A 478 -12.69 5.52 -22.80
N SER A 479 -13.59 4.93 -22.02
CA SER A 479 -13.31 4.17 -20.80
C SER A 479 -14.02 2.82 -20.86
N GLY A 480 -13.34 1.74 -20.47
CA GLY A 480 -13.91 0.39 -20.46
C GLY A 480 -12.94 -0.65 -21.01
N GLU A 481 -13.47 -1.78 -21.42
CA GLU A 481 -12.70 -2.88 -22.01
C GLU A 481 -12.32 -2.57 -23.46
N VAL A 482 -11.09 -2.93 -23.85
CA VAL A 482 -10.64 -2.91 -25.24
C VAL A 482 -10.74 -4.34 -25.76
N LEU A 483 -11.67 -4.57 -26.67
CA LEU A 483 -11.92 -5.87 -27.27
C LEU A 483 -11.31 -5.94 -28.67
N HIS A 484 -10.51 -6.97 -28.92
CA HIS A 484 -9.98 -7.27 -30.26
C HIS A 484 -11.09 -7.88 -31.13
N SER A 485 -11.33 -7.32 -32.32
CA SER A 485 -12.26 -7.91 -33.30
C SER A 485 -11.56 -8.19 -34.62
N ILE A 486 -11.57 -9.45 -35.05
CA ILE A 486 -11.11 -9.83 -36.39
C ILE A 486 -12.19 -9.40 -37.39
N MET A 487 -11.99 -8.27 -38.06
CA MET A 487 -12.88 -7.86 -39.14
C MET A 487 -12.62 -8.75 -40.37
N SER A 488 -13.58 -9.60 -40.71
CA SER A 488 -13.58 -10.23 -42.03
C SER A 488 -13.83 -9.15 -43.08
N ASN A 489 -12.95 -9.10 -44.07
CA ASN A 489 -12.94 -8.11 -45.12
C ASN A 489 -14.14 -8.36 -46.06
N GLN A 490 -15.34 -7.91 -45.68
CA GLN A 490 -16.47 -7.89 -46.59
C GLN A 490 -16.49 -6.57 -47.36
N THR A 491 -16.28 -6.75 -48.66
CA THR A 491 -16.18 -5.75 -49.72
C THR A 491 -17.38 -4.82 -49.78
N GLY A 492 -17.08 -3.53 -49.89
CA GLY A 492 -17.71 -2.67 -50.90
C GLY A 492 -19.12 -2.16 -50.60
N THR A 493 -19.22 -1.17 -49.72
CA THR A 493 -20.14 -0.04 -49.93
C THR A 493 -19.50 1.22 -49.34
N HIS A 494 -19.45 2.29 -50.14
CA HIS A 494 -19.00 3.62 -49.71
C HIS A 494 -20.04 4.24 -48.78
N ASP A 495 -20.16 3.73 -47.56
CA ASP A 495 -20.83 4.46 -46.50
C ASP A 495 -19.96 5.64 -46.09
N ARG A 496 -20.56 6.83 -46.00
CA ARG A 496 -19.92 8.02 -45.42
C ARG A 496 -19.60 7.74 -43.95
N LEU A 497 -18.41 7.19 -43.72
CA LEU A 497 -17.85 6.95 -42.39
C LEU A 497 -17.60 8.31 -41.72
N LEU A 498 -18.48 8.71 -40.80
CA LEU A 498 -18.16 9.73 -39.82
C LEU A 498 -17.05 9.15 -38.94
N THR A 499 -15.87 9.77 -38.98
CA THR A 499 -14.71 9.33 -38.22
C THR A 499 -14.43 10.36 -37.14
N HIS A 500 -14.55 9.94 -35.88
CA HIS A 500 -14.12 10.75 -34.75
C HIS A 500 -12.72 10.32 -34.35
N TYR A 501 -11.80 11.28 -34.31
CA TYR A 501 -10.42 11.08 -33.86
C TYR A 501 -10.27 11.66 -32.46
N SER A 502 -9.83 10.84 -31.51
CA SER A 502 -9.39 11.30 -30.20
C SER A 502 -7.98 10.77 -29.94
N SER A 503 -7.08 11.63 -29.48
CA SER A 503 -5.71 11.26 -29.13
C SER A 503 -5.45 11.45 -27.65
N GLY A 504 -4.74 10.52 -27.02
CA GLY A 504 -4.35 10.64 -25.62
C GLY A 504 -3.52 9.47 -25.12
N GLN A 505 -3.20 9.48 -23.83
CA GLN A 505 -2.60 8.35 -23.14
C GLN A 505 -3.69 7.32 -22.77
N MET A 506 -3.38 6.03 -22.91
CA MET A 506 -4.17 4.96 -22.31
C MET A 506 -3.58 4.62 -20.95
N ARG A 507 -4.34 4.86 -19.86
CA ARG A 507 -3.88 4.68 -18.48
C ARG A 507 -4.40 3.39 -17.86
N TRP A 508 -3.50 2.61 -17.25
CA TRP A 508 -3.73 1.32 -16.58
C TRP A 508 -3.62 1.41 -15.07
N GLY A 509 -4.37 0.52 -14.43
CA GLY A 509 -4.31 0.24 -13.01
C GLY A 509 -5.25 1.11 -12.18
N PRO A 510 -5.47 0.72 -10.92
CA PRO A 510 -6.46 1.33 -10.05
C PRO A 510 -6.08 2.76 -9.63
N ARG A 511 -4.81 3.17 -9.79
CA ARG A 511 -4.31 4.54 -9.58
C ARG A 511 -4.14 5.33 -10.88
N ALA A 512 -4.30 4.68 -12.04
CA ALA A 512 -4.06 5.27 -13.36
C ALA A 512 -2.69 5.96 -13.50
N ASP A 513 -1.67 5.33 -12.91
CA ASP A 513 -0.27 5.75 -12.85
C ASP A 513 0.61 5.04 -13.91
N LEU A 514 0.12 3.95 -14.50
CA LEU A 514 0.74 3.26 -15.63
C LEU A 514 0.07 3.66 -16.94
N CYS A 515 0.83 3.70 -18.01
CA CYS A 515 0.39 4.03 -19.36
C CYS A 515 0.85 2.96 -20.35
N LEU A 516 0.01 2.70 -21.34
CA LEU A 516 0.39 1.85 -22.47
C LEU A 516 1.47 2.56 -23.30
N ASP A 517 2.59 1.88 -23.52
CA ASP A 517 3.82 2.43 -24.09
C ASP A 517 4.38 1.51 -25.17
N LEU A 518 4.96 2.10 -26.22
CA LEU A 518 5.52 1.40 -27.38
C LEU A 518 6.94 1.92 -27.73
N PRO A 519 7.95 1.75 -26.86
CA PRO A 519 9.27 2.37 -27.07
C PRO A 519 10.09 1.73 -28.20
N SER A 520 9.82 0.46 -28.56
CA SER A 520 10.60 -0.29 -29.56
C SER A 520 9.80 -1.46 -30.16
N HIS A 521 8.57 -1.19 -30.61
CA HIS A 521 7.63 -2.18 -31.20
C HIS A 521 7.10 -3.28 -30.26
N HIS A 522 7.35 -3.18 -28.96
CA HIS A 522 6.73 -4.04 -27.94
C HIS A 522 5.80 -3.22 -27.08
N LEU A 523 4.55 -3.68 -26.97
CA LEU A 523 3.54 -3.06 -26.12
C LEU A 523 3.86 -3.37 -24.66
N LEU A 524 4.01 -2.33 -23.84
CA LEU A 524 4.37 -2.42 -22.43
C LEU A 524 3.49 -1.49 -21.59
N LEU A 525 3.43 -1.74 -20.28
CA LEU A 525 2.95 -0.76 -19.32
C LEU A 525 4.15 -0.07 -18.68
N SER A 526 4.22 1.25 -18.80
CA SER A 526 5.28 2.07 -18.20
C SER A 526 4.68 3.23 -17.40
N PRO A 527 5.40 3.84 -16.45
CA PRO A 527 4.88 4.99 -15.72
C PRO A 527 4.41 6.09 -16.68
N CYS A 528 3.20 6.60 -16.47
CA CYS A 528 2.66 7.66 -17.29
C CYS A 528 3.56 8.90 -17.24
N GLY A 529 3.93 9.43 -18.40
CA GLY A 529 4.53 10.76 -18.50
C GLY A 529 3.61 11.82 -17.89
N THR A 530 4.19 12.89 -17.36
CA THR A 530 3.44 14.06 -16.86
C THR A 530 2.53 14.61 -17.97
N GLN A 531 1.32 15.06 -17.63
CA GLN A 531 0.32 15.53 -18.60
C GLN A 531 0.84 16.61 -19.57
N THR A 532 1.88 17.35 -19.19
CA THR A 532 2.51 18.41 -19.99
C THR A 532 3.50 17.93 -21.04
N ALA A 533 4.05 16.72 -20.93
CA ALA A 533 5.06 16.19 -21.84
C ALA A 533 5.11 14.64 -21.83
N PRO A 534 4.03 13.95 -22.24
CA PRO A 534 4.07 12.51 -22.38
C PRO A 534 5.02 12.09 -23.53
N PRO A 535 5.75 10.97 -23.39
CA PRO A 535 6.50 10.40 -24.50
C PRO A 535 5.60 10.13 -25.70
N ALA A 536 6.10 10.34 -26.92
CA ALA A 536 5.35 10.03 -28.14
C ALA A 536 4.95 8.55 -28.21
N SER A 537 5.73 7.66 -27.60
CA SER A 537 5.46 6.23 -27.48
C SER A 537 4.27 5.88 -26.58
N GLN A 538 3.79 6.82 -25.75
CA GLN A 538 2.60 6.68 -24.92
C GLN A 538 1.36 7.37 -25.53
N HIS A 539 1.48 7.92 -26.75
CA HIS A 539 0.39 8.63 -27.41
C HIS A 539 -0.36 7.70 -28.37
N TRP A 540 -1.67 7.56 -28.13
CA TRP A 540 -2.54 6.68 -28.90
C TRP A 540 -3.64 7.48 -29.59
N SER A 541 -3.95 7.14 -30.84
CA SER A 541 -5.09 7.67 -31.58
C SER A 541 -6.19 6.64 -31.65
N TYR A 542 -7.38 6.99 -31.14
CA TYR A 542 -8.57 6.19 -31.25
C TYR A 542 -9.45 6.68 -32.41
N ARG A 543 -9.87 5.76 -33.27
CA ARG A 543 -10.75 6.03 -34.41
C ARG A 543 -12.07 5.31 -34.21
N LYS A 544 -13.13 6.06 -33.91
CA LYS A 544 -14.49 5.51 -33.88
C LYS A 544 -15.04 5.42 -35.31
N VAL A 545 -15.36 4.21 -35.76
CA VAL A 545 -15.94 3.94 -37.08
C VAL A 545 -17.44 3.71 -36.91
N TRP A 546 -18.27 4.62 -37.40
CA TRP A 546 -19.73 4.46 -37.41
C TRP A 546 -20.16 3.79 -38.71
N ARG A 547 -20.84 2.63 -38.63
CA ARG A 547 -21.61 2.08 -39.76
C ARG A 547 -23.07 2.53 -39.61
N PRO A 548 -23.69 3.14 -40.63
CA PRO A 548 -25.13 3.34 -40.65
C PRO A 548 -25.82 1.98 -40.49
N SER A 549 -26.86 1.94 -39.66
CA SER A 549 -27.75 0.79 -39.61
C SER A 549 -28.36 0.60 -40.99
N VAL A 550 -28.05 -0.52 -41.65
CA VAL A 550 -28.76 -0.97 -42.85
C VAL A 550 -30.23 -1.06 -42.45
N GLN A 551 -31.06 -0.15 -42.96
CA GLN A 551 -32.51 -0.37 -42.95
C GLN A 551 -32.73 -1.59 -43.82
N VAL A 552 -33.15 -2.68 -43.18
CA VAL A 552 -33.69 -3.83 -43.89
C VAL A 552 -35.10 -3.40 -44.29
N ASP A 553 -35.24 -2.97 -45.55
CA ASP A 553 -36.53 -2.79 -46.21
C ASP A 553 -37.21 -4.15 -46.47
#